data_AF-A0A317CEM1-F1
#
_entry.id   AF-A0A317CEM1-F1
#
_cell.length_a   1.000
_cell.length_b   1.000
_cell.length_c   1.000
_cell.angle_alpha   90.00
_cell.angle_beta   90.00
_cell.angle_gamma   90.00
#
_symmetry.space_group_name_H-M   'P 1'
#
loop_
_entity.id
_entity.type
_entity.pdbx_description
1 polymer ?
#
loop_
_entity_poly.entity_id
_entity_poly.type
_entity_poly.pdbx_seq_one_letter_code
_entity_poly.pdbx_strand_id
1 'polypeptide(L)'
;MWVMALLVLGIGLYFLNRKTHSNSLEVVWQEKYWVTNSTVPMSNVAQACDLTLSAEEAELSVGELLNRYLRRQPHCGDTLNEYGVMFLVISDVTDTIRIYPRKNR
;
A
#
# COMPACT_ATOMS: atom_id res chain seq x y z
N MET A 1 -32.76 -18.59 -30.26
CA MET A 1 -31.53 -17.77 -30.45
C MET A 1 -31.32 -16.82 -29.25
N TRP A 2 -31.19 -17.34 -28.03
CA TRP A 2 -31.04 -16.52 -26.80
C TRP A 2 -29.79 -16.85 -25.98
N VAL A 3 -29.14 -17.98 -26.27
CA VAL A 3 -27.99 -18.49 -25.49
C VAL A 3 -26.69 -17.74 -25.81
N MET A 4 -26.54 -17.22 -27.03
CA MET A 4 -25.31 -16.53 -27.45
C MET A 4 -25.16 -15.13 -26.83
N ALA A 5 -26.26 -14.45 -26.50
CA ALA A 5 -26.21 -13.11 -25.90
C ALA A 5 -25.74 -13.14 -24.44
N LEU A 6 -26.05 -14.21 -23.70
CA LEU A 6 -25.65 -14.37 -22.29
C LEU A 6 -24.15 -14.62 -22.13
N LEU A 7 -23.53 -15.35 -23.07
CA LEU A 7 -22.08 -15.63 -23.04
C LEU A 7 -21.24 -14.37 -23.30
N VAL A 8 -21.68 -13.49 -24.20
CA VAL A 8 -20.97 -12.24 -24.50
C VAL A 8 -21.04 -11.27 -23.32
N LEU A 9 -22.17 -11.22 -22.61
CA LEU A 9 -22.33 -10.41 -21.39
C LEU A 9 -21.44 -10.91 -20.24
N GLY A 10 -21.31 -12.23 -20.07
CA GLY A 10 -20.44 -12.83 -19.04
C GLY A 10 -18.95 -12.56 -19.27
N ILE A 11 -18.48 -12.65 -20.52
CA ILE A 11 -17.07 -12.38 -20.85
C ILE A 11 -16.75 -10.88 -20.74
N GLY A 12 -17.68 -10.00 -21.12
CA GLY A 12 -17.53 -8.56 -20.97
C GLY A 12 -17.36 -8.13 -19.50
N LEU A 13 -18.17 -8.69 -18.59
CA LEU A 13 -18.05 -8.43 -17.15
C LEU A 13 -16.75 -9.01 -16.55
N TYR A 14 -16.29 -10.16 -17.04
CA TYR A 14 -15.03 -10.76 -16.58
C TYR A 14 -13.80 -9.95 -16.98
N PHE A 15 -13.79 -9.35 -18.18
CA PHE A 15 -12.70 -8.47 -18.61
C PHE A 15 -12.74 -7.07 -17.97
N LEU A 16 -13.94 -6.54 -17.68
CA LEU A 16 -14.08 -5.28 -16.94
C LEU A 16 -13.52 -5.40 -15.51
N ASN A 17 -13.77 -6.51 -14.82
CA ASN A 17 -13.23 -6.75 -13.47
C ASN A 17 -11.72 -6.99 -13.42
N ARG A 18 -11.07 -7.35 -14.54
CA ARG A 18 -9.61 -7.53 -14.59
C ARG A 18 -8.84 -6.24 -14.85
N LYS A 19 -9.46 -5.23 -15.46
CA LYS A 19 -8.80 -3.94 -15.76
C LYS A 19 -8.84 -2.93 -14.61
N THR A 20 -9.59 -3.20 -13.54
CA THR A 20 -9.62 -2.39 -12.31
C THR A 20 -8.57 -2.81 -11.26
N HIS A 21 -7.60 -3.65 -11.63
CA HIS A 21 -6.40 -3.92 -10.82
C HIS A 21 -5.18 -3.18 -11.39
N SER A 22 -5.33 -1.87 -11.58
CA SER A 22 -4.18 -1.03 -11.88
C SER A 22 -4.39 0.36 -11.28
N ASN A 23 -3.55 0.64 -10.28
CA ASN A 23 -3.04 1.95 -9.91
C ASN A 23 -3.95 2.87 -9.09
N SER A 24 -3.83 2.79 -7.75
CA SER A 24 -3.67 3.95 -6.83
C SER A 24 -4.02 3.68 -5.34
N LEU A 25 -4.59 2.52 -4.98
CA LEU A 25 -5.07 2.20 -3.62
C LEU A 25 -4.33 1.05 -2.94
N GLU A 26 -3.04 0.87 -3.22
CA GLU A 26 -2.29 -0.35 -2.87
C GLU A 26 -1.79 -0.39 -1.42
N VAL A 27 -2.69 -0.23 -0.45
CA VAL A 27 -2.43 -0.60 0.94
C VAL A 27 -3.30 -1.80 1.28
N VAL A 28 -2.73 -2.99 1.23
CA VAL A 28 -3.47 -4.26 1.33
C VAL A 28 -3.15 -4.94 2.66
N TRP A 29 -4.17 -5.26 3.44
CA TRP A 29 -4.00 -6.11 4.63
C TRP A 29 -3.68 -7.55 4.23
N GLN A 30 -2.56 -8.08 4.74
CA GLN A 30 -2.13 -9.46 4.57
C GLN A 30 -1.90 -10.10 5.93
N GLU A 31 -2.88 -10.88 6.39
CA GLU A 31 -2.88 -11.67 7.62
C GLU A 31 -2.65 -10.85 8.90
N LYS A 32 -1.45 -10.29 9.08
CA LYS A 32 -0.96 -9.62 10.29
C LYS A 32 -0.33 -8.24 10.05
N TYR A 33 -0.17 -7.81 8.79
CA TYR A 33 0.43 -6.53 8.41
C TYR A 33 -0.24 -5.95 7.18
N TRP A 34 -0.14 -4.64 6.98
CA TRP A 34 -0.42 -4.03 5.67
C TRP A 34 0.79 -4.12 4.76
N VAL A 35 0.55 -4.24 3.47
CA VAL A 35 1.57 -4.20 2.41
C VAL A 35 1.29 -3.01 1.54
N THR A 36 2.34 -2.22 1.29
CA THR A 36 2.33 -1.08 0.37
C THR A 36 3.64 -1.02 -0.39
N ASN A 37 3.74 -0.10 -1.35
CA ASN A 37 4.97 0.22 -2.06
C ASN A 37 5.51 1.61 -1.66
N SER A 38 6.75 1.92 -2.04
CA SER A 38 7.44 3.19 -1.74
C SER A 38 6.76 4.43 -2.34
N THR A 39 6.05 4.27 -3.45
CA THR A 39 5.44 5.38 -4.22
C THR A 39 4.04 5.75 -3.76
N VAL A 40 3.40 4.91 -2.93
CA VAL A 40 2.08 5.18 -2.38
C VAL A 40 2.13 6.42 -1.48
N PRO A 41 1.15 7.34 -1.59
CA PRO A 41 1.03 8.48 -0.68
C PRO A 41 0.78 8.05 0.78
N MET A 42 1.41 8.74 1.72
CA MET A 42 1.21 8.51 3.15
C MET A 42 -0.22 8.79 3.61
N SER A 43 -0.96 9.68 2.92
CA SER A 43 -2.40 9.87 3.15
C SER A 43 -3.21 8.58 2.98
N ASN A 44 -2.91 7.76 1.97
CA ASN A 44 -3.57 6.47 1.75
C ASN A 44 -3.19 5.46 2.84
N VAL A 45 -1.92 5.44 3.25
CA VAL A 45 -1.46 4.60 4.35
C VAL A 45 -2.13 4.99 5.67
N ALA A 46 -2.24 6.29 5.94
CA ALA A 46 -2.90 6.80 7.12
C ALA A 46 -4.38 6.42 7.17
N GLN A 47 -5.08 6.52 6.03
CA GLN A 47 -6.46 6.08 5.94
C GLN A 47 -6.61 4.57 6.19
N ALA A 48 -5.72 3.74 5.64
CA ALA A 48 -5.79 2.29 5.75
C ALA A 48 -5.38 1.75 7.13
N CYS A 49 -4.44 2.44 7.80
CA CYS A 49 -3.89 2.03 9.10
C CYS A 49 -4.40 2.87 10.28
N ASP A 50 -5.37 3.77 10.05
CA ASP A 50 -5.93 4.72 11.03
C ASP A 50 -4.83 5.57 11.74
N LEU A 51 -3.91 6.13 10.94
CA LEU A 51 -2.79 6.94 11.46
C LEU A 51 -3.14 8.43 11.49
N THR A 52 -2.61 9.12 12.50
CA THR A 52 -2.63 10.58 12.53
C THR A 52 -1.31 11.12 12.00
N LEU A 53 -1.35 11.82 10.86
CA LEU A 53 -0.19 12.46 10.24
C LEU A 53 -0.31 13.99 10.28
N SER A 54 0.83 14.69 10.21
CA SER A 54 0.82 16.11 9.88
C SER A 54 0.44 16.34 8.41
N ALA A 55 -0.01 17.56 8.08
CA ALA A 55 -0.37 17.91 6.70
C ALA A 55 0.81 17.75 5.74
N GLU A 56 2.02 18.10 6.18
CA GLU A 56 3.25 17.95 5.39
C GLU A 56 3.57 16.47 5.13
N GLU A 57 3.43 15.60 6.12
CA GLU A 57 3.72 14.16 5.97
C GLU A 57 2.67 13.45 5.11
N ALA A 58 1.41 13.91 5.12
CA ALA A 58 0.34 13.33 4.32
C ALA A 58 0.54 13.52 2.81
N GLU A 59 1.29 14.54 2.41
CA GLU A 59 1.65 14.83 1.01
C GLU A 59 2.82 13.97 0.49
N LEU A 60 3.62 13.39 1.39
CA LEU A 60 4.78 12.58 1.03
C LEU A 60 4.36 11.17 0.59
N SER A 61 5.17 10.56 -0.27
CA SER A 61 5.15 9.11 -0.47
C SER A 61 5.79 8.36 0.71
N VAL A 62 5.46 7.07 0.88
CA VAL A 62 6.07 6.25 1.95
C VAL A 62 7.60 6.25 1.83
N GLY A 63 8.14 6.18 0.62
CA GLY A 63 9.57 6.20 0.35
C GLY A 63 10.23 7.54 0.72
N GLU A 64 9.59 8.66 0.40
CA GLU A 64 10.07 9.99 0.79
C GLU A 64 10.04 10.19 2.31
N LEU A 65 8.98 9.73 2.97
CA LEU A 65 8.89 9.73 4.43
C LEU A 65 10.03 8.91 5.03
N LEU A 66 10.22 7.67 4.58
CA LEU A 66 11.32 6.82 5.06
C LEU A 66 12.68 7.45 4.82
N ASN A 67 12.92 8.03 3.63
CA ASN A 67 14.18 8.72 3.34
C ASN A 67 14.42 9.89 4.29
N ARG A 68 13.38 10.70 4.54
CA ARG A 68 13.44 11.83 5.47
C ARG A 68 13.78 11.40 6.89
N TYR A 69 13.16 10.34 7.40
CA TYR A 69 13.41 9.83 8.76
C TYR A 69 14.76 9.09 8.87
N LEU A 70 15.14 8.30 7.87
CA LEU A 70 16.40 7.54 7.86
C LEU A 70 17.60 8.41 7.46
N ARG A 71 17.38 9.59 6.88
CA ARG A 71 18.39 10.52 6.32
C ARG A 71 19.26 9.90 5.24
N ARG A 72 18.73 8.89 4.56
CA ARG A 72 19.36 8.18 3.44
C ARG A 72 18.28 7.41 2.69
N GLN A 73 18.63 6.91 1.51
CA GLN A 73 17.76 6.00 0.79
C GLN A 73 17.41 4.78 1.66
N PRO A 74 16.13 4.38 1.74
CA PRO A 74 15.71 3.18 2.46
C PRO A 74 16.28 1.93 1.80
N HIS A 75 16.72 0.98 2.62
CA HIS A 75 17.26 -0.31 2.21
C HIS A 75 16.52 -1.47 2.90
N CYS A 76 16.57 -2.64 2.28
CA CYS A 76 15.96 -3.85 2.78
C CYS A 76 16.45 -4.15 4.21
N GLY A 77 15.49 -4.38 5.11
CA GLY A 77 15.74 -4.58 6.53
C GLY A 77 15.63 -3.30 7.36
N ASP A 78 15.54 -2.12 6.74
CA ASP A 78 15.30 -0.88 7.47
C ASP A 78 13.92 -0.85 8.10
N THR A 79 13.87 -0.28 9.31
CA THR A 79 12.64 -0.10 10.06
C THR A 79 12.45 1.33 10.50
N LEU A 80 11.20 1.80 10.43
CA LEU A 80 10.75 3.05 11.04
C LEU A 80 9.61 2.75 12.01
N ASN A 81 9.73 3.23 13.26
CA ASN A 81 8.74 3.00 14.31
C ASN A 81 8.06 4.33 14.68
N GLU A 82 6.98 4.66 13.99
CA GLU A 82 6.26 5.93 14.15
C GLU A 82 4.75 5.71 14.08
N TYR A 83 3.96 6.67 14.59
CA TYR A 83 2.49 6.67 14.53
C TYR A 83 1.83 5.40 15.11
N GLY A 84 2.49 4.71 16.04
CA GLY A 84 1.97 3.46 16.61
C GLY A 84 2.04 2.26 15.66
N VAL A 85 2.85 2.32 14.60
CA VAL A 85 3.12 1.21 13.69
C VAL A 85 4.62 1.04 13.45
N MET A 86 5.01 -0.10 12.88
CA MET A 86 6.37 -0.34 12.41
C MET A 86 6.36 -0.54 10.90
N PHE A 87 7.02 0.34 10.17
CA PHE A 87 7.32 0.17 8.76
C PHE A 87 8.59 -0.69 8.64
N LEU A 88 8.57 -1.70 7.78
CA LEU A 88 9.70 -2.57 7.47
C LEU A 88 9.87 -2.64 5.96
N VAL A 89 11.04 -2.21 5.46
CA VAL A 89 11.41 -2.32 4.05
C VAL A 89 11.83 -3.76 3.77
N ILE A 90 11.15 -4.45 2.85
CA ILE A 90 11.38 -5.87 2.55
C ILE A 90 12.22 -6.08 1.30
N SER A 91 12.16 -5.17 0.33
CA SER A 91 12.92 -5.32 -0.91
C SER A 91 13.15 -3.97 -1.56
N ASP A 92 14.41 -3.74 -1.94
CA ASP A 92 14.84 -2.56 -2.72
C ASP A 92 14.47 -2.70 -4.20
N VAL A 93 14.12 -3.92 -4.64
CA VAL A 93 13.83 -4.22 -6.05
C VAL A 93 12.34 -4.08 -6.33
N THR A 94 11.50 -4.53 -5.39
CA THR A 94 10.03 -4.46 -5.51
C THR A 94 9.43 -3.33 -4.68
N ASP A 95 10.27 -2.50 -4.04
CA ASP A 95 9.89 -1.38 -3.19
C ASP A 95 8.81 -1.73 -2.15
N THR A 96 8.81 -2.97 -1.71
CA THR A 96 7.74 -3.51 -0.88
C THR A 96 7.98 -3.17 0.57
N ILE A 97 6.98 -2.54 1.19
CA ILE A 97 7.02 -2.09 2.58
C ILE A 97 5.89 -2.79 3.32
N ARG A 98 6.25 -3.41 4.44
CA ARG A 98 5.29 -3.99 5.37
C ARG A 98 5.07 -3.03 6.52
N ILE A 99 3.82 -2.85 6.90
CA ILE A 99 3.42 -1.99 8.01
C ILE A 99 2.77 -2.89 9.05
N TYR A 100 3.43 -3.03 10.19
CA TYR A 100 2.94 -3.83 11.29
C TYR A 100 2.21 -2.92 12.28
N PRO A 101 0.95 -3.20 12.63
CA PRO A 101 0.34 -2.54 13.77
C PRO A 101 1.17 -2.89 15.00
N ARG A 102 1.51 -1.88 15.80
CA ARG A 102 2.17 -2.15 17.07
C ARG A 102 1.12 -2.84 17.94
N LYS A 103 1.31 -4.13 18.23
CA LYS A 103 0.46 -4.83 19.20
C LYS A 103 0.49 -3.98 20.48
N ASN A 104 -0.68 -3.50 20.90
CA ASN A 104 -0.84 -2.91 22.22
C ASN A 104 -0.37 -3.95 23.24
N ARG A 105 0.79 -3.70 23.85
CA ARG A 105 1.35 -4.31 25.06
C ARG A 105 1.43 -5.84 25.12
#